data_AF-A0A9N9SIA7-F1
#
_entry.id   AF-A0A9N9SIA7-F1
#
_cell.length_a   1.000
_cell.length_b   1.000
_cell.length_c   1.000
_cell.angle_alpha   90.00
_cell.angle_beta   90.00
_cell.angle_gamma   90.00
#
_symmetry.space_group_name_H-M   'P 1'
#
loop_
_entity.id
_entity.type
_entity.pdbx_description
1 polymer ?
#
loop_
_entity_poly.entity_id
_entity_poly.type
_entity_poly.pdbx_seq_one_letter_code
_entity_poly.pdbx_strand_id
1 'polypeptide(L)'
;TALSSGGLEPRPRHTAFALGKLLNISVGAGDTSSLIDALRKTPIDALVAAAVQVSDSVSFGFIGQLVWTPVVENVVDDQAFVTTPMHQDFIDGNFNHVPSMIGFNSEESIAFLPPEETVVRLAALNDADPSLLVQDSMNVENKTQVGIELKGLYTSKPFSEDLEAFVKFTSDVVFIRSSVRQAELSS
;
A
#
# COMPACT_ATOMS: atom_id res chain seq x y z
N THR A 1 9.92 4.08 -1.00
CA THR A 1 10.43 4.55 -2.31
C THR A 1 9.29 4.53 -3.32
N ALA A 2 9.50 4.76 -4.62
CA ALA A 2 8.43 4.65 -5.63
C ALA A 2 7.84 3.23 -5.72
N LEU A 3 8.60 2.22 -5.30
CA LEU A 3 8.22 0.82 -5.31
C LEU A 3 7.58 0.33 -4.01
N SER A 4 7.36 1.20 -3.01
CA SER A 4 6.74 0.76 -1.76
C SER A 4 5.25 0.44 -1.96
N SER A 5 4.68 -0.38 -1.08
CA SER A 5 3.27 -0.79 -1.16
C SER A 5 2.28 0.38 -1.05
N GLY A 6 2.70 1.52 -0.49
CA GLY A 6 1.94 2.78 -0.48
C GLY A 6 2.38 3.79 -1.55
N GLY A 7 3.22 3.38 -2.50
CA GLY A 7 3.74 4.24 -3.56
C GLY A 7 2.80 4.39 -4.76
N LEU A 8 1.81 3.50 -4.90
CA LEU A 8 0.85 3.49 -6.01
C LEU A 8 -0.51 2.97 -5.54
N GLU A 9 -1.59 3.66 -5.89
CA GLU A 9 -2.96 3.20 -5.67
C GLU A 9 -3.39 2.30 -6.86
N PRO A 10 -3.67 1.00 -6.63
CA PRO A 10 -3.95 0.06 -7.69
C PRO A 10 -5.36 0.19 -8.27
N ARG A 11 -6.32 0.80 -7.55
CA ARG A 11 -7.74 0.85 -7.92
C ARG A 11 -8.35 2.24 -7.70
N PRO A 12 -7.74 3.32 -8.22
CA PRO A 12 -8.11 4.69 -7.87
C PRO A 12 -9.56 5.05 -8.23
N ARG A 13 -10.06 4.49 -9.33
CA ARG A 13 -11.46 4.64 -9.73
C ARG A 13 -12.40 3.99 -8.69
N HIS A 14 -12.11 2.78 -8.24
CA HIS A 14 -12.91 2.11 -7.22
C HIS A 14 -12.92 2.93 -5.93
N THR A 15 -11.75 3.41 -5.50
CA THR A 15 -11.55 4.27 -4.32
C THR A 15 -12.35 5.57 -4.40
N ALA A 16 -12.34 6.24 -5.56
CA ALA A 16 -13.13 7.46 -5.77
C ALA A 16 -14.65 7.21 -5.69
N PHE A 17 -15.15 6.10 -6.24
CA PHE A 17 -16.57 5.76 -6.13
C PHE A 17 -16.94 5.30 -4.71
N ALA A 18 -16.02 4.69 -3.96
CA ALA A 18 -16.22 4.36 -2.55
C ALA A 18 -16.38 5.64 -1.70
N LEU A 19 -15.56 6.67 -1.95
CA LEU A 19 -15.72 7.99 -1.35
C LEU A 19 -17.10 8.59 -1.67
N GLY A 20 -17.53 8.54 -2.93
CA GLY A 20 -18.86 9.01 -3.34
C GLY A 20 -19.99 8.34 -2.55
N LYS A 21 -19.90 7.02 -2.34
CA LYS A 21 -20.88 6.28 -1.53
C LYS A 21 -20.92 6.74 -0.06
N LEU A 22 -19.76 6.98 0.56
CA LEU A 22 -19.70 7.48 1.94
C LEU A 22 -20.33 8.87 2.08
N LEU A 23 -20.28 9.68 1.02
CA LEU A 23 -20.91 11.00 0.95
C LEU A 23 -22.37 10.97 0.50
N ASN A 24 -22.98 9.78 0.36
CA ASN A 24 -24.33 9.60 -0.17
C ASN A 24 -24.54 10.20 -1.58
N ILE A 25 -23.48 10.25 -2.39
CA ILE A 25 -23.55 10.67 -3.79
C ILE A 25 -24.07 9.50 -4.62
N SER A 26 -25.24 9.68 -5.24
CA SER A 26 -25.84 8.69 -6.13
C SER A 26 -25.57 9.05 -7.59
N VAL A 27 -24.66 8.30 -8.22
CA VAL A 27 -24.32 8.42 -9.64
C VAL A 27 -24.31 7.03 -10.28
N GLY A 28 -24.48 6.97 -11.60
CA GLY A 28 -24.38 5.71 -12.34
C GLY A 28 -23.00 5.07 -12.16
N ALA A 29 -22.96 3.73 -12.08
CA ALA A 29 -21.70 3.01 -12.13
C ALA A 29 -20.99 3.36 -13.44
N GLY A 30 -19.77 3.90 -13.35
CA GLY A 30 -19.08 4.34 -14.57
C GLY A 30 -19.14 5.86 -14.83
N ASP A 31 -20.03 6.59 -14.18
CA ASP A 31 -20.21 8.03 -14.45
C ASP A 31 -19.25 8.89 -13.62
N THR A 32 -18.02 9.07 -14.14
CA THR A 32 -17.00 9.90 -13.50
C THR A 32 -17.31 11.39 -13.55
N SER A 33 -17.95 11.86 -14.62
CA SER A 33 -18.24 13.29 -14.79
C SER A 33 -19.21 13.76 -13.72
N SER A 34 -20.31 13.02 -13.52
CA SER A 34 -21.29 13.34 -12.47
C SER A 34 -20.71 13.18 -11.07
N LEU A 35 -19.84 12.19 -10.85
CA LEU A 35 -19.13 12.02 -9.58
C LEU A 35 -18.26 13.25 -9.26
N ILE A 36 -17.44 13.69 -10.22
CA ILE A 36 -16.56 14.85 -10.06
C ILE A 36 -17.39 16.12 -9.77
N ASP A 37 -18.47 16.33 -10.51
CA ASP A 37 -19.33 17.50 -10.33
C ASP A 37 -20.00 17.52 -8.96
N ALA A 38 -20.36 16.36 -8.42
CA ALA A 38 -20.91 16.25 -7.06
C ALA A 38 -19.82 16.46 -5.99
N LEU A 39 -18.64 15.86 -6.15
CA LEU A 39 -17.52 16.01 -5.22
C LEU A 39 -17.06 17.47 -5.13
N ARG A 40 -16.98 18.19 -6.24
CA ARG A 40 -16.61 19.62 -6.27
C ARG A 40 -17.59 20.55 -5.55
N LYS A 41 -18.83 20.10 -5.35
CA LYS A 41 -19.88 20.84 -4.62
C LYS A 41 -19.98 20.41 -3.15
N THR A 42 -19.26 19.36 -2.77
CA THR A 42 -19.28 18.85 -1.39
C THR A 42 -18.44 19.78 -0.50
N PRO A 43 -18.94 20.16 0.68
CA PRO A 43 -18.13 20.89 1.66
C PRO A 43 -16.82 20.16 1.98
N ILE A 44 -15.72 20.91 2.07
CA ILE A 44 -14.38 20.33 2.20
C ILE A 44 -14.20 19.51 3.49
N ASP A 45 -14.83 19.94 4.58
CA ASP A 45 -14.83 19.24 5.86
C ASP A 45 -15.50 17.86 5.76
N ALA A 46 -16.65 17.78 5.09
CA ALA A 46 -17.32 16.52 4.82
C ALA A 46 -16.49 15.63 3.89
N LEU A 47 -15.87 16.21 2.86
CA LEU A 47 -15.01 15.48 1.93
C LEU A 47 -13.81 14.85 2.63
N VAL A 48 -13.10 15.62 3.46
CA VAL A 48 -11.94 15.14 4.22
C VAL A 48 -12.34 14.08 5.24
N ALA A 49 -13.45 14.29 5.97
CA ALA A 49 -13.95 13.34 6.96
C ALA A 49 -14.38 12.00 6.34
N ALA A 50 -14.89 12.00 5.10
CA ALA A 50 -15.21 10.78 4.37
C ALA A 50 -13.94 10.14 3.76
N ALA A 51 -12.99 10.94 3.26
CA ALA A 51 -11.77 10.46 2.64
C ALA A 51 -10.91 9.61 3.58
N VAL A 52 -10.84 9.94 4.88
CA VAL A 52 -10.10 9.15 5.88
C VAL A 52 -10.78 7.82 6.25
N GLN A 53 -12.05 7.65 5.89
CA GLN A 53 -12.79 6.40 6.11
C GLN A 53 -12.70 5.45 4.93
N VAL A 54 -12.20 5.91 3.77
CA VAL A 54 -11.94 5.03 2.64
C VAL A 54 -10.73 4.19 2.97
N SER A 55 -10.93 2.88 3.03
CA SER A 55 -9.85 1.90 3.11
C SER A 55 -9.96 0.92 1.95
N ASP A 56 -8.81 0.48 1.47
CA ASP A 56 -8.73 -0.65 0.56
C ASP A 56 -8.26 -1.86 1.37
N SER A 57 -8.97 -2.98 1.27
CA SER A 57 -8.61 -4.26 1.86
C SER A 57 -7.36 -4.90 1.25
N VAL A 58 -6.81 -4.32 0.17
CA VAL A 58 -5.69 -4.89 -0.59
C VAL A 58 -4.32 -4.60 0.06
N SER A 59 -4.17 -3.54 0.86
CA SER A 59 -2.85 -3.16 1.39
C SER A 59 -2.55 -3.74 2.78
N PHE A 60 -1.29 -4.13 2.95
CA PHE A 60 -0.78 -4.85 4.11
C PHE A 60 -0.44 -3.91 5.29
N GLY A 61 -0.86 -4.28 6.51
CA GLY A 61 -0.52 -3.55 7.73
C GLY A 61 -1.14 -2.15 7.83
N PHE A 62 -0.45 -1.23 8.51
CA PHE A 62 -0.92 0.14 8.73
C PHE A 62 -0.97 1.00 7.45
N ILE A 63 -0.37 0.54 6.35
CA ILE A 63 -0.37 1.21 5.04
C ILE A 63 -1.69 0.97 4.28
N GLY A 64 -2.52 0.00 4.70
CA GLY A 64 -3.88 -0.24 4.17
C GLY A 64 -4.80 0.98 4.13
N GLN A 65 -4.47 2.00 4.93
CA GLN A 65 -5.23 3.25 5.00
C GLN A 65 -4.73 4.32 4.02
N LEU A 66 -3.59 4.10 3.35
CA LEU A 66 -3.04 5.02 2.35
C LEU A 66 -3.62 4.71 0.97
N VAL A 67 -4.87 5.11 0.76
CA VAL A 67 -5.58 4.93 -0.54
C VAL A 67 -5.50 6.15 -1.45
N TRP A 68 -5.09 7.30 -0.91
CA TRP A 68 -4.89 8.54 -1.66
C TRP A 68 -3.40 8.71 -1.97
N THR A 69 -2.90 7.89 -2.88
CA THR A 69 -1.48 7.83 -3.29
C THR A 69 -1.37 8.03 -4.81
N PRO A 70 -0.16 8.15 -5.40
CA PRO A 70 0.00 8.31 -6.84
C PRO A 70 -0.71 7.20 -7.64
N VAL A 71 -1.09 7.50 -8.88
CA VAL A 71 -1.80 6.57 -9.78
C VAL A 71 -1.10 6.54 -11.14
N VAL A 72 -1.32 5.47 -11.91
CA VAL A 72 -0.97 5.49 -13.33
C VAL A 72 -2.05 6.27 -14.08
N GLU A 73 -1.64 7.38 -14.67
CA GLU A 73 -2.46 8.35 -15.39
C GLU A 73 -2.58 8.01 -16.88
N ASN A 74 -3.56 8.62 -17.53
CA ASN A 74 -3.77 8.41 -18.96
C ASN A 74 -2.76 9.24 -19.76
N VAL A 75 -2.02 8.57 -20.65
CA VAL A 75 -1.02 9.18 -21.55
C VAL A 75 -1.55 10.30 -22.46
N VAL A 76 -2.88 10.40 -22.64
CA VAL A 76 -3.49 11.46 -23.44
C VAL A 76 -3.55 12.82 -22.73
N ASP A 77 -3.33 12.86 -21.42
CA ASP A 77 -3.23 14.09 -20.65
C ASP A 77 -1.81 14.65 -20.75
N ASP A 78 -1.67 15.88 -21.23
CA ASP A 78 -0.37 16.53 -21.43
C ASP A 78 0.31 16.92 -20.11
N GLN A 79 -0.41 16.84 -19.00
CA GLN A 79 0.08 17.06 -17.64
C GLN A 79 0.25 15.76 -16.84
N ALA A 80 0.04 14.59 -17.46
CA ALA A 80 0.23 13.31 -16.78
C ALA A 80 1.66 13.19 -16.23
N PHE A 81 1.76 12.86 -14.94
CA PHE A 81 3.03 12.76 -14.23
C PHE A 81 3.57 11.33 -14.23
N VAL A 82 2.73 10.35 -13.84
CA VAL A 82 3.09 8.91 -13.89
C VAL A 82 2.22 8.23 -14.93
N THR A 83 2.78 7.76 -16.04
CA THR A 83 2.02 7.15 -17.15
C THR A 83 2.25 5.65 -17.31
N THR A 84 3.22 5.10 -16.59
CA THR A 84 3.60 3.70 -16.60
C THR A 84 3.77 3.17 -15.18
N PRO A 85 3.61 1.85 -14.95
CA PRO A 85 3.91 1.27 -13.65
C PRO A 85 5.39 1.51 -13.28
N MET A 86 5.63 2.18 -12.16
CA MET A 86 6.97 2.63 -11.76
C MET A 86 8.00 1.49 -11.71
N HIS A 87 7.60 0.27 -11.33
CA HIS A 87 8.48 -0.90 -11.35
C HIS A 87 8.97 -1.24 -12.76
N GLN A 88 8.10 -1.12 -13.77
CA GLN A 88 8.45 -1.34 -15.16
C GLN A 88 9.38 -0.23 -15.67
N ASP A 89 9.15 1.03 -15.28
CA ASP A 89 10.05 2.13 -15.65
C ASP A 89 11.48 1.91 -15.15
N PHE A 90 11.64 1.39 -13.92
CA PHE A 90 12.96 1.03 -13.41
C PHE A 90 13.59 -0.15 -14.17
N ILE A 91 12.81 -1.16 -14.57
CA ILE A 91 13.30 -2.28 -15.39
C ILE A 91 13.77 -1.81 -16.77
N ASP A 92 13.01 -0.91 -17.39
CA ASP A 92 13.26 -0.42 -18.74
C ASP A 92 14.31 0.70 -18.80
N GLY A 93 14.76 1.20 -17.65
CA GLY A 93 15.69 2.32 -17.57
C GLY A 93 15.04 3.69 -17.83
N ASN A 94 13.71 3.77 -17.80
CA ASN A 94 12.90 4.97 -18.05
C ASN A 94 12.84 5.88 -16.80
N PHE A 95 14.00 6.27 -16.29
CA PHE A 95 14.13 7.19 -15.18
C PHE A 95 15.35 8.10 -15.36
N ASN A 96 15.47 9.12 -14.52
CA ASN A 96 16.64 10.00 -14.55
C ASN A 96 17.87 9.30 -13.97
N HIS A 97 18.89 9.11 -14.79
CA HIS A 97 20.17 8.49 -14.41
C HIS A 97 21.07 9.48 -13.67
N VAL A 98 20.77 9.74 -12.40
CA VAL A 98 21.56 10.61 -11.52
C VAL A 98 22.13 9.83 -10.34
N PRO A 99 23.33 10.18 -9.83
CA PRO A 99 23.87 9.57 -8.62
C PRO A 99 22.87 9.65 -7.47
N SER A 100 22.47 8.50 -6.96
CA SER A 100 21.43 8.36 -5.94
C SER A 100 21.92 7.49 -4.78
N MET A 101 21.50 7.83 -3.56
CA MET A 101 21.75 7.04 -2.36
C MET A 101 20.41 6.68 -1.73
N ILE A 102 20.18 5.39 -1.49
CA ILE A 102 18.97 4.86 -0.86
C ILE A 102 19.39 4.13 0.41
N GLY A 103 18.69 4.38 1.52
CA GLY A 103 18.94 3.74 2.81
C GLY A 103 17.64 3.51 3.58
N PHE A 104 17.75 2.74 4.66
CA PHE A 104 16.66 2.41 5.57
C PHE A 104 17.23 2.10 6.97
N ASN A 105 16.38 2.21 7.99
CA ASN A 105 16.68 1.75 9.35
C ASN A 105 16.38 0.25 9.52
N SER A 106 16.94 -0.38 10.55
CA SER A 106 16.70 -1.79 10.86
C SER A 106 15.27 -2.10 11.33
N GLU A 107 14.56 -1.12 11.90
CA GLU A 107 13.20 -1.26 12.44
C GLU A 107 12.27 -0.11 12.00
N GLU A 108 12.21 0.20 10.70
CA GLU A 108 11.40 1.31 10.16
C GLU A 108 9.96 1.35 10.67
N SER A 109 9.31 0.19 10.82
CA SER A 109 7.91 0.14 11.22
C SER A 109 7.66 0.62 12.65
N ILE A 110 8.65 0.61 13.55
CA ILE A 110 8.43 0.93 14.96
C ILE A 110 7.84 2.34 15.17
N ALA A 111 8.19 3.29 14.29
CA ALA A 111 7.69 4.66 14.35
C ALA A 111 6.21 4.81 13.94
N PHE A 112 5.63 3.78 13.32
CA PHE A 112 4.28 3.80 12.75
C PHE A 112 3.34 2.79 13.42
N LEU A 113 3.85 2.00 14.35
CA LEU A 113 3.03 1.01 15.03
C LEU A 113 2.00 1.68 15.94
N PRO A 114 0.77 1.14 16.00
CA PRO A 114 -0.24 1.57 16.97
C PRO A 114 0.21 1.21 18.41
N PRO A 115 -0.57 1.55 19.44
CA PRO A 115 -0.31 1.09 20.80
C PRO A 115 -0.06 -0.43 20.85
N GLU A 116 0.84 -0.86 21.74
CA GLU A 116 1.36 -2.23 21.81
C GLU A 116 0.26 -3.30 21.82
N GLU A 117 -0.84 -3.08 22.55
CA GLU A 117 -2.01 -3.96 22.57
C GLU A 117 -2.60 -4.24 21.17
N THR A 118 -2.58 -3.25 20.29
CA THR A 118 -3.05 -3.40 18.91
C THR A 118 -2.02 -4.14 18.07
N VAL A 119 -0.72 -3.91 18.30
CA VAL A 119 0.35 -4.66 17.63
C VAL A 119 0.26 -6.14 17.97
N VAL A 120 0.10 -6.49 19.25
CA VAL A 120 -0.10 -7.87 19.71
C VAL A 120 -1.32 -8.50 19.04
N ARG A 121 -2.44 -7.77 18.96
CA ARG A 121 -3.66 -8.26 18.29
C ARG A 121 -3.44 -8.50 16.80
N LEU A 122 -2.73 -7.60 16.11
CA LEU A 122 -2.40 -7.76 14.69
C LEU A 122 -1.44 -8.94 14.47
N ALA A 123 -0.45 -9.10 15.34
CA ALA A 123 0.47 -10.23 15.30
C ALA A 123 -0.29 -11.57 15.49
N ALA A 124 -1.20 -11.64 16.47
CA ALA A 124 -2.03 -12.82 16.71
C ALA A 124 -2.98 -13.13 15.53
N LEU A 125 -3.49 -12.10 14.85
CA LEU A 125 -4.31 -12.28 13.65
C LEU A 125 -3.49 -12.93 12.51
N ASN A 126 -2.25 -12.48 12.29
CA ASN A 126 -1.37 -13.07 11.29
C ASN A 126 -0.90 -14.49 11.68
N ASP A 127 -0.77 -14.78 12.98
CA ASP A 127 -0.50 -16.14 13.46
C ASP A 127 -1.67 -17.10 13.17
N ALA A 128 -2.90 -16.62 13.33
CA ALA A 128 -4.11 -17.38 13.07
C ALA A 128 -4.39 -17.56 11.57
N ASP A 129 -4.05 -16.57 10.75
CA ASP A 129 -4.18 -16.61 9.30
C ASP A 129 -2.89 -16.11 8.60
N PRO A 130 -1.95 -17.02 8.31
CA PRO A 130 -0.72 -16.68 7.60
C PRO A 130 -0.95 -16.15 6.18
N SER A 131 -2.12 -16.37 5.57
CA SER A 131 -2.39 -15.85 4.23
C SER A 131 -2.41 -14.33 4.18
N LEU A 132 -2.67 -13.69 5.33
CA LEU A 132 -2.63 -12.24 5.48
C LEU A 132 -1.22 -11.68 5.29
N LEU A 133 -0.16 -12.44 5.57
CA LEU A 133 1.24 -12.05 5.40
C LEU A 133 1.64 -11.88 3.92
N VAL A 134 0.78 -12.30 2.99
CA VAL A 134 1.01 -12.26 1.55
C VAL A 134 0.09 -11.23 0.90
N GLN A 135 0.65 -10.30 0.14
CA GLN A 135 -0.13 -9.32 -0.61
C GLN A 135 -0.78 -9.97 -1.84
N ASP A 136 -1.98 -9.54 -2.21
CA ASP A 136 -2.68 -10.04 -3.41
C ASP A 136 -1.89 -9.77 -4.69
N SER A 137 -1.13 -8.67 -4.73
CA SER A 137 -0.24 -8.30 -5.83
C SER A 137 0.87 -9.31 -6.11
N MET A 138 1.20 -10.19 -5.16
CA MET A 138 2.20 -11.25 -5.36
C MET A 138 1.69 -12.38 -6.27
N ASN A 139 0.38 -12.45 -6.53
CA ASN A 139 -0.25 -13.41 -7.45
C ASN A 139 0.20 -14.87 -7.24
N VAL A 140 0.22 -15.31 -5.99
CA VAL A 140 0.58 -16.69 -5.61
C VAL A 140 -0.66 -17.56 -5.47
N GLU A 141 -0.56 -18.83 -5.86
CA GLU A 141 -1.70 -19.77 -5.80
C GLU A 141 -2.10 -20.13 -4.36
N ASN A 142 -1.12 -20.35 -3.47
CA ASN A 142 -1.35 -20.74 -2.09
C ASN A 142 -0.75 -19.72 -1.10
N LYS A 143 -1.50 -18.66 -0.83
CA LYS A 143 -1.10 -17.59 0.10
C LYS A 143 -0.78 -18.12 1.50
N THR A 144 -1.52 -19.10 2.00
CA THR A 144 -1.30 -19.65 3.35
C THR A 144 0.08 -20.31 3.47
N GLN A 145 0.43 -21.17 2.50
CA GLN A 145 1.73 -21.84 2.49
C GLN A 145 2.89 -20.83 2.38
N VAL A 146 2.78 -19.89 1.44
CA VAL A 146 3.78 -18.81 1.27
C VAL A 146 3.88 -17.96 2.54
N GLY A 147 2.77 -17.66 3.21
CA GLY A 147 2.75 -16.93 4.47
C GLY A 147 3.48 -17.65 5.60
N ILE A 148 3.30 -18.97 5.71
CA ILE A 148 4.03 -19.81 6.67
C ILE A 148 5.54 -19.76 6.39
N GLU A 149 5.93 -19.90 5.12
CA GLU A 149 7.34 -19.84 4.71
C GLU A 149 7.96 -18.47 4.96
N LEU A 150 7.24 -17.39 4.62
CA LEU A 150 7.65 -16.01 4.89
C LEU A 150 7.86 -15.75 6.36
N LYS A 151 6.92 -16.16 7.23
CA LYS A 151 7.06 -16.05 8.69
C LYS A 151 8.30 -16.78 9.18
N GLY A 152 8.56 -17.97 8.65
CA GLY A 152 9.72 -18.80 8.99
C GLY A 152 11.07 -18.14 8.73
N LEU A 153 11.15 -17.12 7.87
CA LEU A 153 12.35 -16.31 7.66
C LEU A 153 12.70 -15.41 8.86
N TYR A 154 11.71 -15.07 9.69
CA TYR A 154 11.87 -14.11 10.79
C TYR A 154 11.83 -14.79 12.16
N THR A 155 10.98 -15.79 12.34
CA THR A 155 10.85 -16.48 13.63
C THR A 155 10.23 -17.87 13.49
N SER A 156 10.57 -18.75 14.45
CA SER A 156 9.90 -20.04 14.64
C SER A 156 8.78 -19.98 15.68
N LYS A 157 8.56 -18.82 16.33
CA LYS A 157 7.53 -18.59 17.33
C LYS A 157 6.29 -17.95 16.71
N PRO A 158 5.13 -17.94 17.40
CA PRO A 158 4.07 -16.98 17.09
C PRO A 158 4.61 -15.55 17.08
N PHE A 159 4.22 -14.72 16.10
CA PHE A 159 4.56 -13.30 16.10
C PHE A 159 4.02 -12.59 17.34
N SER A 160 2.88 -13.02 17.85
CA SER A 160 2.30 -12.54 19.11
C SER A 160 3.19 -12.81 20.35
N GLU A 161 4.12 -13.77 20.27
CA GLU A 161 5.12 -14.08 21.30
C GLU A 161 6.52 -13.55 20.96
N ASP A 162 6.68 -12.97 19.76
CA ASP A 162 7.95 -12.45 19.22
C ASP A 162 7.68 -11.18 18.42
N LEU A 163 7.29 -10.11 19.13
CA LEU A 163 6.92 -8.84 18.52
C LEU A 163 8.09 -8.20 17.77
N GLU A 164 9.34 -8.45 18.18
CA GLU A 164 10.52 -7.97 17.46
C GLU A 164 10.59 -8.56 16.05
N ALA A 165 10.35 -9.87 15.90
CA ALA A 165 10.27 -10.50 14.59
C ALA A 165 9.11 -9.94 13.75
N PHE A 166 7.98 -9.61 14.37
CA PHE A 166 6.87 -8.95 13.70
C PHE A 166 7.22 -7.53 13.21
N VAL A 167 7.96 -6.75 14.02
CA VAL A 167 8.46 -5.42 13.62
C VAL A 167 9.44 -5.54 12.44
N LYS A 168 10.37 -6.51 12.47
CA LYS A 168 11.31 -6.73 11.36
C LYS A 168 10.57 -7.11 10.07
N PHE A 169 9.64 -8.06 10.16
CA PHE A 169 8.84 -8.46 9.01
C PHE A 169 8.03 -7.30 8.41
N THR A 170 7.37 -6.51 9.25
CA THR A 170 6.60 -5.35 8.78
C THR A 170 7.49 -4.25 8.18
N SER A 171 8.67 -4.03 8.77
CA SER A 171 9.68 -3.09 8.24
C SER A 171 10.14 -3.51 6.84
N ASP A 172 10.37 -4.82 6.66
CA ASP A 172 10.75 -5.40 5.39
C ASP A 172 9.70 -5.23 4.31
N VAL A 173 8.46 -5.59 4.62
CA VAL A 173 7.35 -5.58 3.66
C VAL A 173 6.98 -4.16 3.26
N VAL A 174 6.98 -3.21 4.20
CA VAL A 174 6.51 -1.84 3.94
C VAL A 174 7.60 -0.97 3.32
N PHE A 175 8.85 -1.10 3.79
CA PHE A 175 9.92 -0.16 3.45
C PHE A 175 11.09 -0.85 2.75
N ILE A 176 11.73 -1.81 3.43
CA ILE A 176 13.10 -2.22 3.09
C ILE A 176 13.14 -2.95 1.75
N ARG A 177 12.25 -3.92 1.49
CA ARG A 177 12.24 -4.67 0.22
C ARG A 177 12.10 -3.76 -1.00
N SER A 178 11.26 -2.74 -0.90
CA SER A 178 11.08 -1.76 -1.98
C SER A 178 12.31 -0.88 -2.21
N SER A 179 13.01 -0.52 -1.13
CA SER A 179 14.26 0.25 -1.19
C SER A 179 15.38 -0.56 -1.84
N VAL A 180 15.56 -1.81 -1.41
CA VAL A 180 16.55 -2.73 -1.99
C VAL A 180 16.24 -2.97 -3.46
N ARG A 181 14.97 -3.26 -3.81
CA ARG A 181 14.59 -3.50 -5.19
C ARG A 181 14.83 -2.30 -6.10
N GLN A 182 14.55 -1.08 -5.61
CA GLN A 182 14.82 0.12 -6.41
C GLN A 182 16.33 0.28 -6.61
N ALA A 183 17.13 0.10 -5.56
CA ALA A 183 18.59 0.20 -5.66
C ALA A 183 19.17 -0.80 -6.67
N GLU A 184 18.67 -2.04 -6.69
CA GLU A 184 19.06 -3.06 -7.67
C GLU A 184 18.75 -2.65 -9.11
N LEU A 185 17.56 -2.07 -9.35
CA LEU A 185 17.12 -1.68 -10.69
C LEU A 185 17.73 -0.36 -11.17
N SER A 186 18.21 0.48 -10.25
CA SER A 186 18.82 1.77 -10.56
C SER A 186 20.35 1.74 -10.57
N SER A 187 20.96 0.56 -10.40
CA SER A 187 22.42 0.34 -10.44
C SER A 187 22.89 -0.07 -11.83
#